data_AF-A0A8C4UC14-F1
#
_entry.id   AF-A0A8C4UC14-F1
#
_cell.length_a   1.000
_cell.length_b   1.000
_cell.length_c   1.000
_cell.angle_alpha   90.00
_cell.angle_beta   90.00
_cell.angle_gamma   90.00
#
_symmetry.space_group_name_H-M   'P 1'
#
loop_
_entity.id
_entity.type
_entity.pdbx_description
1 polymer ?
#
loop_
_entity_poly.entity_id
_entity_poly.type
_entity_poly.pdbx_seq_one_letter_code
_entity_poly.pdbx_strand_id
1 'polypeptide(L)'
;MHFQWDWLCLGVLIISSVTAETENKENLDADVEVEDFDKQSQEADVDRDKSSLEVVYQTPKPTGEVYFTETFDGVLTGWVLSKTKKEDSDDNIAKYDGRWEVEELKENAMPGDRGLVLKSVAKHHAISAKLTKAFIFNNKPLIVQYEVNFQEGIDCGGAYIKLLSSSDDLNLEYFFDKTPYTIMFGPDKCGEDYKLHFIFRHKNPKTGEYDEKHAKRPDVDLKKFYLDKKTHLYTLVLKPDDTFEMLIDQSVVSKGSLLEDMVPPVNPPKEIEDPSDTKPDDWDEDEPSKVEDRDAVKPEGWLDDEPQYVPDPNAKKPKDW
;
A
#
# COMPACT_ATOMS: atom_id res chain seq x y z
N MET A 1 -14.88 -53.19 -26.69
CA MET A 1 -14.57 -51.75 -26.74
C MET A 1 -13.22 -51.56 -26.10
N HIS A 2 -12.21 -51.22 -26.92
CA HIS A 2 -10.87 -50.89 -26.46
C HIS A 2 -10.87 -49.53 -25.76
N PHE A 3 -10.29 -49.44 -24.57
CA PHE A 3 -9.64 -48.21 -24.10
C PHE A 3 -8.44 -48.61 -23.23
N GLN A 4 -7.26 -48.34 -23.76
CA GLN A 4 -5.97 -48.50 -23.08
C GLN A 4 -5.83 -47.44 -21.98
N TRP A 5 -5.35 -47.88 -20.83
CA TRP A 5 -4.69 -47.05 -19.82
C TRP A 5 -3.19 -47.06 -20.08
N ASP A 6 -2.55 -45.90 -19.97
CA ASP A 6 -1.12 -45.60 -19.72
C ASP A 6 -0.92 -44.13 -20.18
N TRP A 7 -0.36 -43.18 -19.44
CA TRP A 7 0.75 -43.22 -18.51
C TRP A 7 0.61 -42.16 -17.41
N LEU A 8 1.08 -42.53 -16.21
CA LEU A 8 1.38 -41.65 -15.08
C LEU A 8 2.91 -41.42 -15.12
N CYS A 9 3.35 -40.24 -15.56
CA CYS A 9 4.77 -39.87 -15.52
C CYS A 9 5.09 -39.20 -14.18
N LEU A 10 5.72 -39.96 -13.28
CA LEU A 10 6.33 -39.47 -12.05
C LEU A 10 7.77 -39.04 -12.38
N GLY A 11 8.03 -37.74 -12.40
CA GLY A 11 9.36 -37.16 -12.67
C GLY A 11 10.08 -36.77 -11.38
N VAL A 12 11.27 -37.33 -11.20
CA VAL A 12 12.14 -37.30 -10.02
C VAL A 12 12.77 -35.91 -9.75
N LEU A 13 12.72 -35.47 -8.49
CA LEU A 13 13.45 -34.32 -7.94
C LEU A 13 14.86 -34.77 -7.50
N ILE A 14 15.90 -34.18 -8.09
CA ILE A 14 17.29 -34.35 -7.63
C ILE A 14 17.64 -33.14 -6.75
N ILE A 15 17.84 -33.39 -5.46
CA ILE A 15 18.39 -32.43 -4.50
C ILE A 15 19.88 -32.75 -4.37
N SER A 16 20.74 -31.81 -4.73
CA SER A 16 22.17 -31.89 -4.45
C SER A 16 22.52 -30.92 -3.32
N SER A 17 22.63 -31.47 -2.10
CA SER A 17 23.27 -30.83 -0.95
C SER A 17 24.77 -31.19 -0.96
N VAL A 18 25.65 -30.20 -1.00
CA VAL A 18 27.08 -30.37 -0.75
C VAL A 18 27.32 -30.17 0.74
N THR A 19 27.63 -31.25 1.44
CA THR A 19 28.25 -31.23 2.77
C THR A 19 29.70 -31.69 2.62
N ALA A 20 30.64 -30.87 3.10
CA ALA A 20 32.02 -31.27 3.29
C ALA A 20 32.26 -31.38 4.80
N GLU A 21 32.50 -32.61 5.27
CA GLU A 21 32.98 -32.90 6.62
C GLU A 21 34.48 -33.18 6.56
N THR A 22 35.24 -32.58 7.47
CA THR A 22 36.41 -33.22 8.07
C THR A 22 36.53 -32.75 9.52
N GLU A 23 36.24 -33.68 10.43
CA GLU A 23 36.74 -33.82 11.80
C GLU A 23 38.30 -33.74 11.85
N ASN A 24 39.06 -33.47 12.93
CA ASN A 24 38.86 -33.54 14.38
C ASN A 24 40.11 -32.90 15.10
N LYS A 25 39.96 -32.66 16.42
CA LYS A 25 40.98 -32.48 17.52
C LYS A 25 41.35 -31.08 18.07
N GLU A 26 40.62 -30.74 19.15
CA GLU A 26 41.06 -30.42 20.53
C GLU A 26 42.39 -29.66 20.84
N ASN A 27 42.19 -28.46 21.41
CA ASN A 27 42.61 -27.94 22.74
C ASN A 27 44.03 -27.40 23.05
N LEU A 28 43.97 -26.22 23.72
CA LEU A 28 44.77 -25.67 24.83
C LEU A 28 45.93 -24.69 24.54
N ASP A 29 45.58 -23.40 24.74
CA ASP A 29 46.22 -22.34 25.56
C ASP A 29 47.73 -22.06 25.47
N ALA A 30 48.09 -20.80 25.13
CA ALA A 30 48.64 -19.79 26.06
C ALA A 30 49.45 -18.69 25.33
N ASP A 31 49.07 -17.43 25.62
CA ASP A 31 49.86 -16.21 25.81
C ASP A 31 51.03 -15.83 24.86
N VAL A 32 50.98 -14.61 24.30
CA VAL A 32 51.74 -13.43 24.78
C VAL A 32 51.67 -12.30 23.73
N GLU A 33 51.50 -11.10 24.27
CA GLU A 33 51.30 -9.77 23.71
C GLU A 33 52.55 -9.07 23.10
N VAL A 34 52.27 -8.12 22.18
CA VAL A 34 52.99 -6.91 21.68
C VAL A 34 54.46 -6.99 21.24
N GLU A 35 54.76 -6.47 20.03
CA GLU A 35 55.33 -5.11 19.88
C GLU A 35 55.40 -4.66 18.41
N ASP A 36 55.27 -3.34 18.28
CA ASP A 36 55.12 -2.48 17.11
C ASP A 36 56.46 -2.34 16.34
N PHE A 37 56.48 -2.48 15.00
CA PHE A 37 57.55 -1.89 14.20
C PHE A 37 57.07 -1.39 12.84
N ASP A 38 57.26 -0.10 12.69
CA ASP A 38 56.73 0.81 11.69
C ASP A 38 57.63 0.85 10.43
N LYS A 39 57.01 1.15 9.28
CA LYS A 39 57.58 1.67 8.01
C LYS A 39 58.56 0.80 7.19
N GLN A 40 58.08 0.34 6.03
CA GLN A 40 58.43 0.97 4.75
C GLN A 40 57.55 0.46 3.60
N SER A 41 56.77 1.38 3.04
CA SER A 41 56.05 1.25 1.78
C SER A 41 57.01 1.05 0.61
N GLN A 42 56.84 -0.04 -0.14
CA GLN A 42 57.31 -0.16 -1.52
C GLN A 42 56.11 -0.40 -2.42
N GLU A 43 56.02 0.45 -3.44
CA GLU A 43 55.07 0.43 -4.54
C GLU A 43 55.05 -0.95 -5.20
N ALA A 44 53.87 -1.57 -5.23
CA ALA A 44 53.53 -2.59 -6.20
C ALA A 44 52.23 -2.17 -6.86
N ASP A 45 52.41 -1.59 -8.03
CA ASP A 45 51.42 -1.32 -9.06
C ASP A 45 50.67 -2.63 -9.36
N VAL A 46 49.47 -2.78 -8.78
CA VAL A 46 48.54 -3.84 -9.17
C VAL A 46 47.36 -3.16 -9.82
N ASP A 47 47.51 -3.02 -11.12
CA ASP A 47 46.48 -2.82 -12.13
C ASP A 47 45.30 -3.75 -11.81
N ARG A 48 44.37 -3.23 -11.00
CA ARG A 48 43.12 -3.92 -10.68
C ARG A 48 42.17 -3.51 -11.77
N ASP A 49 42.36 -4.17 -12.90
CA ASP A 49 41.47 -4.18 -14.06
C ASP A 49 40.10 -4.65 -13.56
N LYS A 50 39.35 -3.67 -13.05
CA LYS A 50 37.99 -3.83 -12.56
C LYS A 50 37.15 -3.82 -13.83
N SER A 51 37.16 -4.95 -14.52
CA SER A 51 36.14 -5.30 -15.50
C SER A 51 34.81 -5.36 -14.75
N SER A 52 34.25 -4.19 -14.46
CA SER A 52 32.83 -4.02 -14.23
C SER A 52 32.19 -4.44 -15.53
N LEU A 53 31.56 -5.61 -15.54
CA LEU A 53 30.59 -5.97 -16.54
C LEU A 53 29.52 -4.85 -16.50
N GLU A 54 29.66 -3.86 -17.36
CA GLU A 54 28.63 -2.84 -17.55
C GLU A 54 27.41 -3.56 -18.10
N VAL A 55 26.41 -3.74 -17.24
CA VAL A 55 25.12 -4.27 -17.65
C VAL A 55 24.49 -3.21 -18.53
N VAL A 56 24.54 -3.43 -19.85
CA VAL A 56 23.94 -2.52 -20.83
C VAL A 56 22.44 -2.72 -20.81
N TYR A 57 21.70 -1.68 -20.43
CA TYR A 57 20.25 -1.67 -20.48
C TYR A 57 19.76 -1.86 -21.92
N GLN A 58 18.71 -2.66 -22.07
CA GLN A 58 18.01 -2.85 -23.33
C GLN A 58 16.54 -2.54 -23.12
N THR A 59 16.02 -1.60 -23.91
CA THR A 59 14.59 -1.27 -23.95
C THR A 59 13.75 -2.54 -24.06
N PRO A 60 12.92 -2.83 -23.05
CA PRO A 60 12.01 -3.96 -23.08
C PRO A 60 11.05 -3.83 -24.27
N LYS A 61 10.94 -4.90 -25.07
CA LYS A 61 9.97 -4.94 -26.16
C LYS A 61 8.69 -5.61 -25.65
N PRO A 62 7.53 -4.93 -25.74
CA PRO A 62 6.26 -5.52 -25.34
C PRO A 62 6.00 -6.79 -26.15
N THR A 63 5.54 -7.84 -25.47
CA THR A 63 5.13 -9.09 -26.11
C THR A 63 3.62 -9.29 -25.93
N GLY A 64 2.97 -9.84 -26.95
CA GLY A 64 1.53 -10.09 -26.94
C GLY A 64 0.68 -8.83 -27.14
N GLU A 65 -0.54 -8.87 -26.61
CA GLU A 65 -1.54 -7.83 -26.77
C GLU A 65 -1.41 -6.77 -25.67
N VAL A 66 -0.76 -5.64 -25.98
CA VAL A 66 -0.51 -4.56 -25.04
C VAL A 66 -1.42 -3.36 -25.35
N TYR A 67 -2.02 -2.77 -24.31
CA TYR A 67 -2.89 -1.59 -24.43
C TYR A 67 -2.10 -0.28 -24.29
N PHE A 68 -1.04 -0.29 -23.50
CA PHE A 68 -0.14 0.83 -23.30
C PHE A 68 1.20 0.31 -22.77
N THR A 69 2.28 0.93 -23.22
CA THR A 69 3.64 0.69 -22.71
C THR A 69 4.38 2.01 -22.81
N GLU A 70 5.17 2.31 -21.80
CA GLU A 70 6.06 3.46 -21.80
C GLU A 70 7.33 3.08 -21.04
N THR A 71 8.48 3.30 -21.66
CA THR A 71 9.80 3.04 -21.08
C THR A 71 10.59 4.32 -20.85
N PHE A 72 10.12 5.46 -21.37
CA PHE A 72 10.78 6.77 -21.29
C PHE A 72 12.21 6.83 -21.88
N ASP A 73 12.60 5.82 -22.67
CA ASP A 73 13.88 5.78 -23.38
C ASP A 73 13.97 6.83 -24.52
N GLY A 74 12.87 7.50 -24.84
CA GLY A 74 12.77 8.49 -25.91
C GLY A 74 12.45 9.91 -25.42
N VAL A 75 11.71 10.65 -26.25
CA VAL A 75 11.04 11.90 -25.88
C VAL A 75 9.63 11.55 -25.44
N LEU A 76 9.01 12.38 -24.57
CA LEU A 76 7.62 12.26 -24.09
C LEU A 76 6.56 12.40 -25.21
N THR A 77 6.64 11.56 -26.22
CA THR A 77 5.78 11.57 -27.40
C THR A 77 4.43 10.99 -27.03
N GLY A 78 3.36 11.75 -27.24
CA GLY A 78 2.00 11.33 -26.89
C GLY A 78 1.59 11.62 -25.45
N TRP A 79 2.51 12.11 -24.61
CA TRP A 79 2.18 12.64 -23.29
C TRP A 79 1.72 14.09 -23.40
N VAL A 80 0.65 14.42 -22.68
CA VAL A 80 -0.01 15.72 -22.68
C VAL A 80 -0.01 16.25 -21.25
N LEU A 81 0.63 17.41 -21.07
CA LEU A 81 0.59 18.16 -19.83
C LEU A 81 -0.75 18.88 -19.70
N SER A 82 -1.32 18.84 -18.49
CA SER A 82 -2.53 19.61 -18.21
C SER A 82 -2.26 21.10 -18.21
N LYS A 83 -3.17 21.87 -18.80
CA LYS A 83 -3.22 23.34 -18.82
C LYS A 83 -4.38 23.87 -17.98
N THR A 84 -5.01 23.03 -17.16
CA THR A 84 -6.17 23.44 -16.34
C THR A 84 -5.79 24.54 -15.34
N LYS A 85 -6.63 25.56 -15.25
CA LYS A 85 -6.47 26.71 -14.34
C LYS A 85 -7.21 26.47 -13.03
N LYS A 86 -6.82 27.18 -11.96
CA LYS A 86 -7.57 27.14 -10.69
C LYS A 86 -8.89 27.90 -10.85
N GLU A 87 -9.99 27.33 -10.35
CA GLU A 87 -11.32 27.95 -10.43
C GLU A 87 -11.44 29.22 -9.55
N ASP A 88 -10.66 29.33 -8.47
CA ASP A 88 -10.78 30.38 -7.44
C ASP A 88 -9.60 31.37 -7.35
N SER A 89 -8.79 31.51 -8.41
CA SER A 89 -7.62 32.39 -8.40
C SER A 89 -7.51 33.18 -9.69
N ASP A 90 -6.87 34.36 -9.65
CA ASP A 90 -6.59 35.18 -10.83
C ASP A 90 -6.18 34.29 -12.01
N ASP A 91 -6.76 34.57 -13.19
CA ASP A 91 -6.76 33.76 -14.43
C ASP A 91 -5.39 33.31 -14.97
N ASN A 92 -4.31 33.59 -14.25
CA ASN A 92 -2.91 33.33 -14.59
C ASN A 92 -2.23 32.23 -13.76
N ILE A 93 -2.88 31.65 -12.73
CA ILE A 93 -2.28 30.56 -11.95
C ILE A 93 -2.79 29.19 -12.42
N ALA A 94 -1.91 28.45 -13.12
CA ALA A 94 -2.17 27.05 -13.47
C ALA A 94 -2.42 26.21 -12.20
N LYS A 95 -3.41 25.31 -12.25
CA LYS A 95 -3.69 24.39 -11.14
C LYS A 95 -2.58 23.36 -10.98
N TYR A 96 -2.00 22.96 -12.12
CA TYR A 96 -0.90 21.99 -12.22
C TYR A 96 0.31 22.67 -12.84
N ASP A 97 1.21 23.16 -12.00
CA ASP A 97 2.43 23.89 -12.38
C ASP A 97 3.71 23.10 -12.06
N GLY A 98 3.57 21.83 -11.68
CA GLY A 98 4.68 20.92 -11.46
C GLY A 98 5.46 20.58 -12.73
N ARG A 99 6.79 20.58 -12.63
CA ARG A 99 7.70 20.28 -13.74
C ARG A 99 8.03 18.80 -13.80
N TRP A 100 8.01 18.28 -15.03
CA TRP A 100 8.36 16.92 -15.38
C TRP A 100 9.63 16.90 -16.21
N GLU A 101 10.54 15.98 -15.91
CA GLU A 101 11.77 15.75 -16.68
C GLU A 101 11.95 14.25 -16.91
N VAL A 102 12.64 13.88 -17.98
CA VAL A 102 13.01 12.48 -18.27
C VAL A 102 14.50 12.34 -17.99
N GLU A 103 14.82 11.62 -16.93
CA GLU A 103 16.18 11.52 -16.39
C GLU A 103 16.49 10.08 -15.95
N GLU A 104 17.77 9.77 -15.84
CA GLU A 104 18.23 8.53 -15.21
C GLU A 104 18.03 8.59 -13.68
N LEU A 105 18.03 7.43 -13.03
CA LEU A 105 18.01 7.37 -11.56
C LEU A 105 19.25 8.06 -10.97
N LYS A 106 19.10 8.69 -9.80
CA LYS A 106 20.23 9.30 -9.07
C LYS A 106 21.19 8.26 -8.50
N GLU A 107 20.64 7.14 -8.04
CA GLU A 107 21.40 6.03 -7.45
C GLU A 107 21.04 4.74 -8.18
N ASN A 108 22.03 3.86 -8.38
CA ASN A 108 21.90 2.60 -9.11
C ASN A 108 21.36 2.78 -10.55
N ALA A 109 21.74 3.89 -11.21
CA ALA A 109 21.39 4.14 -12.60
C ALA A 109 21.96 3.03 -13.50
N MET A 110 21.12 2.51 -14.39
CA MET A 110 21.57 1.76 -15.55
C MET A 110 21.64 2.72 -16.73
N PRO A 111 22.80 2.90 -17.38
CA PRO A 111 22.94 3.85 -18.49
C PRO A 111 21.89 3.61 -19.57
N GLY A 112 21.11 4.65 -19.89
CA GLY A 112 20.02 4.59 -20.87
C GLY A 112 18.64 4.21 -20.32
N ASP A 113 18.55 3.71 -19.08
CA ASP A 113 17.28 3.49 -18.38
C ASP A 113 16.82 4.80 -17.73
N ARG A 114 15.76 5.38 -18.29
CA ARG A 114 15.27 6.71 -17.91
C ARG A 114 13.84 6.60 -17.41
N GLY A 115 13.47 7.51 -16.52
CA GLY A 115 12.14 7.60 -15.96
C GLY A 115 11.59 9.01 -16.04
N LEU A 116 10.26 9.10 -15.94
CA LEU A 116 9.57 10.37 -15.77
C LEU A 116 9.67 10.82 -14.30
N VAL A 117 10.33 11.94 -14.06
CA VAL A 117 10.66 12.45 -12.73
C VAL A 117 9.88 13.73 -12.41
N LEU A 118 9.33 13.80 -11.20
CA LEU A 118 8.71 15.00 -10.64
C LEU A 118 9.80 15.88 -10.02
N LYS A 119 9.99 17.10 -10.52
CA LYS A 119 11.09 17.99 -10.09
C LYS A 119 10.69 19.10 -9.14
N SER A 120 9.38 19.34 -8.99
CA SER A 120 8.87 20.48 -8.23
C SER A 120 8.33 20.07 -6.87
N VAL A 121 8.90 20.63 -5.80
CA VAL A 121 8.43 20.40 -4.42
C VAL A 121 7.11 21.15 -4.18
N ALA A 122 6.17 20.50 -3.48
CA ALA A 122 4.88 21.07 -3.08
C ALA A 122 4.04 21.63 -4.23
N LYS A 123 4.15 21.04 -5.43
CA LYS A 123 3.35 21.39 -6.60
C LYS A 123 2.46 20.22 -7.04
N HIS A 124 1.29 20.54 -7.60
CA HIS A 124 0.46 19.53 -8.22
C HIS A 124 0.96 19.24 -9.63
N HIS A 125 0.98 17.95 -9.98
CA HIS A 125 1.42 17.48 -11.27
C HIS A 125 0.27 16.78 -12.00
N ALA A 126 0.15 17.02 -13.29
CA ALA A 126 -0.85 16.38 -14.14
C ALA A 126 -0.29 16.20 -15.54
N ILE A 127 -0.10 14.94 -15.91
CA ILE A 127 0.33 14.52 -17.24
C ILE A 127 -0.45 13.25 -17.59
N SER A 128 -0.78 13.07 -18.85
CA SER A 128 -1.59 11.94 -19.30
C SER A 128 -1.19 11.50 -20.70
N ALA A 129 -1.40 10.23 -21.01
CA ALA A 129 -1.19 9.67 -22.33
C ALA A 129 -2.40 8.81 -22.71
N LYS A 130 -2.72 8.77 -24.01
CA LYS A 130 -3.80 7.92 -24.51
C LYS A 130 -3.31 6.47 -24.59
N LEU A 131 -4.19 5.53 -24.23
CA LEU A 131 -3.99 4.13 -24.55
C LEU A 131 -4.03 3.94 -26.07
N THR A 132 -3.34 2.93 -26.59
CA THR A 132 -3.37 2.58 -28.02
C THR A 132 -4.77 2.17 -28.48
N LYS A 133 -5.55 1.58 -27.56
CA LYS A 133 -6.95 1.21 -27.72
C LYS A 133 -7.67 1.30 -26.37
N ALA A 134 -8.96 1.55 -26.40
CA ALA A 134 -9.78 1.53 -25.19
C ALA A 134 -9.81 0.11 -24.59
N PHE A 135 -9.62 0.01 -23.28
CA PHE A 135 -9.82 -1.23 -22.56
C PHE A 135 -11.31 -1.38 -22.20
N ILE A 136 -11.89 -2.55 -22.51
CA ILE A 136 -13.29 -2.86 -22.23
C ILE A 136 -13.31 -4.02 -21.24
N PHE A 137 -13.93 -3.80 -20.08
CA PHE A 137 -14.10 -4.81 -19.04
C PHE A 137 -15.13 -5.84 -19.49
N ASN A 138 -14.65 -6.98 -20.00
CA ASN A 138 -15.49 -8.10 -20.42
C ASN A 138 -14.97 -9.42 -19.83
N ASN A 139 -14.22 -10.19 -20.61
CA ASN A 139 -13.76 -11.53 -20.27
C ASN A 139 -12.23 -11.59 -20.10
N LYS A 140 -11.53 -10.47 -20.26
CA LYS A 140 -10.08 -10.38 -20.09
C LYS A 140 -9.74 -9.67 -18.78
N PRO A 141 -8.74 -10.15 -18.03
CA PRO A 141 -8.26 -9.43 -16.86
C PRO A 141 -7.61 -8.12 -17.28
N LEU A 142 -7.76 -7.10 -16.45
CA LEU A 142 -6.98 -5.88 -16.53
C LEU A 142 -5.71 -6.07 -15.69
N ILE A 143 -4.55 -5.81 -16.29
CA ILE A 143 -3.27 -5.79 -15.61
C ILE A 143 -2.66 -4.41 -15.79
N VAL A 144 -2.35 -3.76 -14.67
CA VAL A 144 -1.69 -2.45 -14.65
C VAL A 144 -0.43 -2.58 -13.81
N GLN A 145 0.71 -2.24 -14.40
CA GLN A 145 2.00 -2.38 -13.74
C GLN A 145 2.88 -1.18 -14.06
N TYR A 146 3.55 -0.65 -13.05
CA TYR A 146 4.52 0.42 -13.19
C TYR A 146 5.45 0.49 -11.99
N GLU A 147 6.55 1.22 -12.14
CA GLU A 147 7.59 1.35 -11.13
C GLU A 147 7.59 2.75 -10.55
N VAL A 148 7.86 2.84 -9.25
CA VAL A 148 8.04 4.12 -8.54
C VAL A 148 9.30 4.03 -7.68
N ASN A 149 10.10 5.09 -7.73
CA ASN A 149 11.24 5.28 -6.84
C ASN A 149 11.13 6.65 -6.15
N PHE A 150 11.04 6.66 -4.83
CA PHE A 150 11.10 7.88 -4.02
C PHE A 150 12.55 8.29 -3.75
N GLN A 151 13.24 8.77 -4.78
CA GLN A 151 14.70 9.00 -4.76
C GLN A 151 15.16 9.95 -3.64
N GLU A 152 14.38 10.99 -3.36
CA GLU A 152 14.67 11.96 -2.29
C GLU A 152 13.98 11.61 -0.96
N GLY A 153 13.22 10.51 -0.92
CA GLY A 153 12.23 10.24 0.12
C GLY A 153 10.91 10.98 -0.15
N ILE A 154 9.89 10.66 0.65
CA ILE A 154 8.56 11.26 0.54
C ILE A 154 7.94 11.48 1.91
N ASP A 155 7.61 12.73 2.23
CA ASP A 155 6.93 13.09 3.47
C ASP A 155 5.41 13.07 3.31
N CYS A 156 4.92 13.81 2.32
CA CYS A 156 3.52 13.81 1.90
C CYS A 156 3.39 14.02 0.39
N GLY A 157 2.80 13.04 -0.30
CA GLY A 157 2.53 13.05 -1.74
C GLY A 157 2.05 11.68 -2.25
N GLY A 158 1.47 11.69 -3.45
CA GLY A 158 1.01 10.50 -4.14
C GLY A 158 1.78 10.25 -5.43
N ALA A 159 2.09 8.98 -5.69
CA ALA A 159 2.66 8.50 -6.95
C ALA A 159 1.76 7.43 -7.59
N TYR A 160 0.45 7.60 -7.42
CA TYR A 160 -0.58 6.78 -8.05
C TYR A 160 -0.91 7.25 -9.46
N ILE A 161 -1.41 6.31 -10.27
CA ILE A 161 -1.91 6.58 -11.61
C ILE A 161 -3.44 6.51 -11.62
N LYS A 162 -4.06 7.22 -12.57
CA LYS A 162 -5.50 7.16 -12.84
C LYS A 162 -5.74 6.67 -14.26
N LEU A 163 -6.53 5.62 -14.40
CA LEU A 163 -7.08 5.18 -15.68
C LEU A 163 -8.34 5.98 -15.99
N LEU A 164 -8.22 6.94 -16.91
CA LEU A 164 -9.31 7.86 -17.25
C LEU A 164 -10.45 7.12 -17.96
N SER A 165 -11.70 7.52 -17.67
CA SER A 165 -12.88 6.94 -18.33
C SER A 165 -12.96 7.41 -19.77
N SER A 166 -13.31 6.50 -20.68
CA SER A 166 -13.54 6.86 -22.08
C SER A 166 -14.81 7.71 -22.20
N SER A 167 -14.68 8.92 -22.76
CA SER A 167 -15.79 9.79 -23.13
C SER A 167 -15.41 10.62 -24.34
N ASP A 168 -16.40 10.98 -25.16
CA ASP A 168 -16.17 11.82 -26.35
C ASP A 168 -15.64 13.22 -25.97
N ASP A 169 -16.00 13.71 -24.79
CA ASP A 169 -15.57 15.00 -24.25
C ASP A 169 -14.19 14.95 -23.54
N LEU A 170 -13.49 13.81 -23.56
CA LEU A 170 -12.22 13.68 -22.85
C LEU A 170 -11.11 14.49 -23.54
N ASN A 171 -10.78 15.65 -22.96
CA ASN A 171 -9.65 16.46 -23.37
C ASN A 171 -8.51 16.38 -22.36
N LEU A 172 -7.41 15.75 -22.77
CA LEU A 172 -6.21 15.57 -21.95
C LEU A 172 -5.49 16.88 -21.61
N GLU A 173 -5.63 17.92 -22.43
CA GLU A 173 -5.08 19.25 -22.09
C GLU A 173 -5.82 19.89 -20.91
N TYR A 174 -7.05 19.47 -20.63
CA TYR A 174 -7.83 19.95 -19.50
C TYR A 174 -7.98 18.88 -18.41
N PHE A 175 -7.00 17.98 -18.27
CA PHE A 175 -7.00 16.97 -17.21
C PHE A 175 -6.88 17.61 -15.82
N PHE A 176 -7.75 17.21 -14.89
CA PHE A 176 -7.78 17.73 -13.53
C PHE A 176 -8.33 16.70 -12.53
N ASP A 177 -8.34 17.07 -11.25
CA ASP A 177 -8.76 16.25 -10.11
C ASP A 177 -10.16 15.66 -10.25
N LYS A 178 -11.13 16.42 -10.79
CA LYS A 178 -12.51 15.94 -11.03
C LYS A 178 -12.71 15.26 -12.39
N THR A 179 -11.65 15.10 -13.20
CA THR A 179 -11.77 14.39 -14.50
C THR A 179 -12.25 12.96 -14.24
N PRO A 180 -13.31 12.51 -14.93
CA PRO A 180 -13.82 11.16 -14.75
C PRO A 180 -12.75 10.10 -15.01
N TYR A 181 -12.50 9.27 -14.00
CA TYR A 181 -11.64 8.11 -14.09
C TYR A 181 -12.42 6.84 -13.75
N THR A 182 -11.88 5.70 -14.15
CA THR A 182 -12.45 4.37 -13.86
C THR A 182 -11.73 3.71 -12.70
N ILE A 183 -10.40 3.72 -12.71
CA ILE A 183 -9.55 3.13 -11.67
C ILE A 183 -8.45 4.11 -11.26
N MET A 184 -8.14 4.20 -9.98
CA MET A 184 -6.94 4.81 -9.43
C MET A 184 -6.15 3.75 -8.68
N PHE A 185 -4.86 3.63 -8.98
CA PHE A 185 -4.01 2.61 -8.39
C PHE A 185 -2.62 3.16 -8.12
N GLY A 186 -2.07 2.89 -6.93
CA GLY A 186 -0.68 3.18 -6.63
C GLY A 186 -0.37 3.71 -5.22
N PRO A 187 0.92 3.94 -4.93
CA PRO A 187 1.36 4.36 -3.61
C PRO A 187 1.02 5.83 -3.34
N ASP A 188 0.56 6.07 -2.11
CA ASP A 188 0.32 7.39 -1.54
C ASP A 188 0.81 7.41 -0.10
N LYS A 189 1.48 8.48 0.29
CA LYS A 189 1.95 8.67 1.66
C LYS A 189 1.65 10.09 2.10
N CYS A 190 1.16 10.25 3.31
CA CYS A 190 1.16 11.56 3.96
C CYS A 190 1.40 11.43 5.47
N GLY A 191 2.55 11.93 5.94
CA GLY A 191 2.99 11.73 7.32
C GLY A 191 3.27 10.25 7.59
N GLU A 192 2.62 9.70 8.63
CA GLU A 192 2.71 8.28 9.00
C GLU A 192 1.64 7.40 8.33
N ASP A 193 0.83 7.95 7.43
CA ASP A 193 -0.19 7.20 6.69
C ASP A 193 0.40 6.70 5.37
N TYR A 194 0.71 5.40 5.31
CA TYR A 194 1.25 4.70 4.14
C TYR A 194 0.13 3.90 3.50
N LYS A 195 -0.23 4.22 2.24
CA LYS A 195 -1.39 3.63 1.56
C LYS A 195 -1.02 3.18 0.16
N LEU A 196 -1.41 1.96 -0.18
CA LEU A 196 -1.50 1.52 -1.57
C LEU A 196 -2.96 1.64 -2.01
N HIS A 197 -3.27 2.68 -2.79
CA HIS A 197 -4.63 2.88 -3.28
C HIS A 197 -4.96 1.84 -4.35
N PHE A 198 -6.15 1.26 -4.23
CA PHE A 198 -6.90 0.71 -5.34
C PHE A 198 -8.33 1.22 -5.20
N ILE A 199 -8.73 2.12 -6.08
CA ILE A 199 -10.04 2.77 -6.06
C ILE A 199 -10.65 2.55 -7.43
N PHE A 200 -11.92 2.17 -7.48
CA PHE A 200 -12.68 2.21 -8.72
C PHE A 200 -13.99 2.98 -8.54
N ARG A 201 -14.48 3.55 -9.62
CA ARG A 201 -15.73 4.30 -9.63
C ARG A 201 -16.86 3.39 -10.07
N HIS A 202 -17.77 3.11 -9.15
CA HIS A 202 -18.94 2.28 -9.39
C HIS A 202 -20.13 3.17 -9.73
N LYS A 203 -20.81 2.87 -10.85
CA LYS A 203 -22.06 3.52 -11.21
C LYS A 203 -23.22 2.79 -10.56
N ASN A 204 -23.95 3.46 -9.68
CA ASN A 204 -25.16 2.92 -9.10
C ASN A 204 -26.20 2.67 -10.21
N PRO A 205 -26.71 1.43 -10.39
CA PRO A 205 -27.63 1.11 -11.47
C PRO A 205 -29.02 1.76 -11.30
N LYS A 206 -29.39 2.19 -10.09
CA LYS A 206 -30.68 2.82 -9.80
C LYS A 206 -30.64 4.34 -9.90
N THR A 207 -29.67 4.98 -9.24
CA THR A 207 -29.56 6.45 -9.23
C THR A 207 -28.76 6.98 -10.43
N GLY A 208 -27.91 6.16 -11.04
CA GLY A 208 -27.01 6.55 -12.11
C GLY A 208 -25.78 7.36 -11.64
N GLU A 209 -25.69 7.63 -10.34
CA GLU A 209 -24.58 8.34 -9.71
C GLU A 209 -23.33 7.46 -9.60
N TYR A 210 -22.17 8.10 -9.54
CA TYR A 210 -20.89 7.41 -9.40
C TYR A 210 -20.33 7.59 -8.00
N ASP A 211 -20.03 6.47 -7.35
CA ASP A 211 -19.38 6.44 -6.05
C ASP A 211 -17.96 5.86 -6.17
N GLU A 212 -17.03 6.44 -5.43
CA GLU A 212 -15.68 5.89 -5.28
C GLU A 212 -15.70 4.75 -4.26
N LYS A 213 -15.13 3.60 -4.66
CA LYS A 213 -15.04 2.39 -3.85
C LYS A 213 -13.57 2.10 -3.63
N HIS A 214 -13.12 2.16 -2.37
CA HIS A 214 -11.71 1.99 -2.00
C HIS A 214 -11.48 0.56 -1.53
N ALA A 215 -10.44 -0.10 -2.02
CA ALA A 215 -10.03 -1.38 -1.47
C ALA A 215 -9.65 -1.24 0.01
N LYS A 216 -9.94 -2.27 0.80
CA LYS A 216 -9.45 -2.37 2.18
C LYS A 216 -7.92 -2.27 2.20
N ARG A 217 -7.40 -1.68 3.27
CA ARG A 217 -5.95 -1.55 3.46
C ARG A 217 -5.32 -2.96 3.54
N PRO A 218 -4.15 -3.18 2.93
CA PRO A 218 -3.43 -4.43 3.08
C PRO A 218 -2.97 -4.63 4.54
N ASP A 219 -2.93 -5.89 4.99
CA ASP A 219 -2.43 -6.27 6.32
C ASP A 219 -0.89 -6.30 6.39
N VAL A 220 -0.21 -5.89 5.31
CA VAL A 220 1.25 -5.87 5.20
C VAL A 220 1.79 -4.49 5.55
N ASP A 221 2.91 -4.43 6.27
CA ASP A 221 3.62 -3.18 6.53
C ASP A 221 4.21 -2.62 5.23
N LEU A 222 3.64 -1.50 4.78
CA LEU A 222 4.05 -0.81 3.57
C LEU A 222 5.26 0.11 3.80
N LYS A 223 5.64 0.44 5.04
CA LYS A 223 6.65 1.47 5.34
C LYS A 223 7.97 1.27 4.61
N LYS A 224 8.44 0.01 4.53
CA LYS A 224 9.71 -0.34 3.90
C LYS A 224 9.80 0.15 2.45
N PHE A 225 8.71 0.07 1.69
CA PHE A 225 8.66 0.40 0.26
C PHE A 225 8.67 1.91 -0.03
N TYR A 226 8.51 2.74 1.00
CA TYR A 226 8.52 4.20 0.87
C TYR A 226 9.83 4.82 1.39
N LEU A 227 10.53 4.11 2.26
CA LEU A 227 11.66 4.65 3.03
C LEU A 227 13.03 4.14 2.55
N ASP A 228 13.09 3.00 1.85
CA ASP A 228 14.36 2.42 1.42
C ASP A 228 14.99 3.10 0.19
N LYS A 229 14.29 4.06 -0.42
CA LYS A 229 14.68 4.82 -1.63
C LYS A 229 14.98 3.94 -2.85
N LYS A 230 14.44 2.71 -2.87
CA LYS A 230 14.59 1.80 -3.99
C LYS A 230 13.42 1.92 -4.96
N THR A 231 13.63 1.37 -6.14
CA THR A 231 12.58 1.24 -7.14
C THR A 231 11.73 0.04 -6.77
N HIS A 232 10.42 0.24 -6.66
CA HIS A 232 9.46 -0.82 -6.41
C HIS A 232 8.46 -0.94 -7.55
N LEU A 233 8.12 -2.18 -7.87
CA LEU A 233 7.19 -2.54 -8.93
C LEU A 233 5.79 -2.73 -8.35
N TYR A 234 4.85 -1.87 -8.73
CA TYR A 234 3.46 -1.95 -8.29
C TYR A 234 2.61 -2.58 -9.38
N THR A 235 1.88 -3.64 -9.05
CA THR A 235 1.03 -4.37 -10.00
C THR A 235 -0.38 -4.52 -9.46
N LEU A 236 -1.37 -4.17 -10.27
CA LEU A 236 -2.78 -4.47 -10.05
C LEU A 236 -3.23 -5.50 -11.09
N VAL A 237 -3.77 -6.61 -10.62
CA VAL A 237 -4.44 -7.61 -11.45
C VAL A 237 -5.91 -7.63 -11.07
N LEU A 238 -6.78 -7.20 -11.98
CA LEU A 238 -8.22 -7.26 -11.82
C LEU A 238 -8.79 -8.30 -12.78
N LYS A 239 -9.40 -9.35 -12.22
CA LYS A 239 -9.93 -10.48 -12.98
C LYS A 239 -11.41 -10.28 -13.33
N PRO A 240 -11.91 -10.96 -14.38
CA PRO A 240 -13.33 -10.89 -14.77
C PRO A 240 -14.31 -11.51 -13.77
N ASP A 241 -13.82 -12.25 -12.78
CA ASP A 241 -14.61 -12.88 -11.71
C ASP A 241 -14.80 -11.97 -10.49
N ASP A 242 -14.63 -10.65 -10.69
CA ASP A 242 -14.69 -9.60 -9.66
C ASP A 242 -13.60 -9.71 -8.58
N THR A 243 -12.58 -10.56 -8.76
CA THR A 243 -11.44 -10.64 -7.83
C THR A 243 -10.28 -9.76 -8.27
N PHE A 244 -9.53 -9.25 -7.30
CA PHE A 244 -8.33 -8.46 -7.55
C PHE A 244 -7.17 -8.91 -6.68
N GLU A 245 -5.97 -8.68 -7.19
CA GLU A 245 -4.70 -8.87 -6.50
C GLU A 245 -3.83 -7.63 -6.70
N MET A 246 -3.22 -7.15 -5.62
CA MET A 246 -2.26 -6.07 -5.63
C MET A 246 -0.91 -6.64 -5.20
N LEU A 247 0.10 -6.43 -6.04
CA LEU A 247 1.45 -6.95 -5.82
C LEU A 247 2.44 -5.78 -5.73
N ILE A 248 3.42 -5.93 -4.85
CA ILE A 248 4.61 -5.10 -4.81
C ILE A 248 5.80 -6.03 -5.00
N ASP A 249 6.68 -5.73 -5.96
CA ASP A 249 7.86 -6.54 -6.29
C ASP A 249 7.50 -8.01 -6.53
N GLN A 250 6.42 -8.24 -7.30
CA GLN A 250 5.84 -9.56 -7.63
C GLN A 250 5.32 -10.35 -6.42
N SER A 251 5.31 -9.76 -5.22
CA SER A 251 4.74 -10.36 -4.01
C SER A 251 3.34 -9.82 -3.77
N VAL A 252 2.35 -10.71 -3.59
CA VAL A 252 0.97 -10.31 -3.30
C VAL A 252 0.91 -9.66 -1.92
N VAL A 253 0.51 -8.39 -1.86
CA VAL A 253 0.33 -7.63 -0.62
C VAL A 253 -1.14 -7.46 -0.23
N SER A 254 -2.05 -7.54 -1.21
CA SER A 254 -3.49 -7.51 -0.99
C SER A 254 -4.19 -8.39 -2.02
N LYS A 255 -5.30 -9.01 -1.61
CA LYS A 255 -6.21 -9.74 -2.50
C LYS A 255 -7.62 -9.63 -1.95
N GLY A 256 -8.61 -9.63 -2.83
CA GLY A 256 -10.01 -9.54 -2.41
C GLY A 256 -10.99 -9.56 -3.57
N SER A 257 -12.25 -9.28 -3.25
CA SER A 257 -13.35 -9.12 -4.20
C SER A 257 -13.82 -7.68 -4.30
N LEU A 258 -14.14 -7.20 -5.49
CA LEU A 258 -14.78 -5.90 -5.71
C LEU A 258 -16.10 -5.77 -4.94
N LEU A 259 -16.79 -6.88 -4.66
CA LEU A 259 -18.10 -6.86 -4.03
C LEU A 259 -18.04 -6.79 -2.50
N GLU A 260 -17.00 -7.37 -1.89
CA GLU A 260 -16.92 -7.62 -0.44
C GLU A 260 -15.76 -6.88 0.24
N ASP A 261 -14.70 -6.56 -0.50
CA ASP A 261 -13.45 -5.99 0.03
C ASP A 261 -13.26 -4.51 -0.29
N MET A 262 -14.38 -3.83 -0.51
CA MET A 262 -14.44 -2.41 -0.83
C MET A 262 -15.12 -1.61 0.28
N VAL A 263 -14.65 -0.38 0.46
CA VAL A 263 -15.12 0.59 1.44
C VAL A 263 -15.39 1.91 0.71
N PRO A 264 -16.63 2.42 0.71
CA PRO A 264 -17.85 1.75 1.15
C PRO A 264 -18.15 0.49 0.32
N PRO A 265 -18.95 -0.46 0.82
CA PRO A 265 -19.29 -1.66 0.07
C PRO A 265 -20.02 -1.31 -1.24
N VAL A 266 -19.84 -2.14 -2.26
CA VAL A 266 -20.52 -1.95 -3.56
C VAL A 266 -22.01 -2.19 -3.40
N ASN A 267 -22.36 -3.30 -2.75
CA ASN A 267 -23.74 -3.61 -2.43
C ASN A 267 -24.13 -2.91 -1.13
N PRO A 268 -25.31 -2.26 -1.08
CA PRO A 268 -25.81 -1.71 0.17
C PRO A 268 -26.00 -2.84 1.20
N PRO A 269 -26.02 -2.51 2.50
CA PRO A 269 -26.40 -3.44 3.55
C PRO A 269 -27.74 -4.12 3.23
N LYS A 270 -27.87 -5.39 3.62
CA LYS A 270 -29.13 -6.13 3.43
C LYS A 270 -30.28 -5.53 4.25
N GLU A 271 -29.95 -4.90 5.36
CA GLU A 271 -30.88 -4.30 6.32
C GLU A 271 -30.41 -2.87 6.61
N ILE A 272 -31.38 -1.96 6.75
CA ILE A 272 -31.16 -0.56 7.14
C ILE A 272 -32.04 -0.27 8.34
N GLU A 273 -31.62 0.66 9.20
CA GLU A 273 -32.48 1.17 10.26
C GLU A 273 -33.69 1.87 9.66
N ASP A 274 -34.86 1.71 10.29
CA ASP A 274 -36.09 2.35 9.83
C ASP A 274 -36.02 3.85 10.15
N PRO A 275 -36.00 4.73 9.14
CA PRO A 275 -35.89 6.17 9.38
C PRO A 275 -37.11 6.78 10.08
N SER A 276 -38.21 6.04 10.16
CA SER A 276 -39.42 6.43 10.89
C SER A 276 -39.49 5.90 12.31
N ASP A 277 -38.53 5.05 12.70
CA ASP A 277 -38.43 4.57 14.08
C ASP A 277 -37.95 5.70 14.99
N THR A 278 -38.61 5.83 16.14
CA THR A 278 -38.31 6.84 17.14
C THR A 278 -38.30 6.16 18.49
N LYS A 279 -37.29 6.47 19.30
CA LYS A 279 -37.21 6.01 20.68
C LYS A 279 -38.54 6.28 21.41
N PRO A 280 -39.16 5.27 22.02
CA PRO A 280 -40.39 5.45 22.80
C PRO A 280 -40.21 6.42 23.98
N ASP A 281 -41.28 7.15 24.33
CA ASP A 281 -41.25 8.12 25.44
C ASP A 281 -40.96 7.47 26.81
N ASP A 282 -41.26 6.17 26.97
CA ASP A 282 -41.05 5.39 28.18
C ASP A 282 -39.69 4.66 28.21
N TRP A 283 -38.85 4.86 27.19
CA TRP A 283 -37.52 4.24 27.15
C TRP A 283 -36.51 5.01 27.99
N ASP A 284 -36.23 4.50 29.18
CA ASP A 284 -35.21 5.05 30.08
C ASP A 284 -33.83 4.43 29.79
N GLU A 285 -32.89 5.25 29.30
CA GLU A 285 -31.50 4.81 29.05
C GLU A 285 -30.65 4.81 30.32
N ASP A 286 -31.11 5.50 31.36
CA ASP A 286 -30.43 5.64 32.65
C ASP A 286 -30.96 4.64 33.69
N GLU A 287 -31.88 3.75 33.28
CA GLU A 287 -32.46 2.76 34.19
C GLU A 287 -31.34 1.86 34.76
N PRO A 288 -31.25 1.71 36.09
CA PRO A 288 -30.20 0.92 36.69
C PRO A 288 -30.31 -0.54 36.26
N SER A 289 -29.16 -1.17 35.98
CA SER A 289 -29.07 -2.61 35.62
C SER A 289 -29.73 -3.57 36.62
N LYS A 290 -30.07 -3.09 37.82
CA LYS A 290 -30.79 -3.80 38.87
C LYS A 290 -31.91 -2.91 39.38
N VAL A 291 -33.11 -3.46 39.41
CA VAL A 291 -34.26 -2.86 40.07
C VAL A 291 -34.32 -3.36 41.52
N GLU A 292 -34.74 -2.48 42.44
CA GLU A 292 -35.02 -2.89 43.81
C GLU A 292 -36.22 -3.84 43.82
N ASP A 293 -36.09 -4.96 44.54
CA ASP A 293 -37.19 -5.89 44.73
C ASP A 293 -38.22 -5.25 45.68
N ARG A 294 -39.40 -4.93 45.13
CA ARG A 294 -40.48 -4.26 45.86
C ARG A 294 -41.12 -5.15 46.93
N ASP A 295 -40.94 -6.48 46.83
CA ASP A 295 -41.45 -7.45 47.79
C ASP A 295 -40.42 -7.81 48.87
N ALA A 296 -39.17 -7.35 48.74
CA ALA A 296 -38.13 -7.59 49.72
C ALA A 296 -38.41 -6.82 51.02
N VAL A 297 -38.69 -7.55 52.09
CA VAL A 297 -38.82 -6.99 53.44
C VAL A 297 -37.49 -7.12 54.17
N LYS A 298 -37.08 -6.04 54.81
CA LYS A 298 -35.89 -5.99 55.65
C LYS A 298 -35.94 -7.10 56.74
N PRO A 299 -34.90 -7.93 56.91
CA PRO A 299 -34.93 -9.03 57.86
C PRO A 299 -34.89 -8.55 59.32
N GLU A 300 -35.48 -9.34 60.23
CA GLU A 300 -35.73 -9.01 61.65
C GLU A 300 -34.45 -8.67 62.47
N GLY A 301 -33.26 -8.99 61.97
CA GLY A 301 -31.97 -8.70 62.61
C GLY A 301 -31.15 -7.55 62.00
N TRP A 302 -31.69 -6.81 61.02
CA TRP A 302 -30.96 -5.72 60.37
C TRP A 302 -31.14 -4.42 61.14
N LEU A 303 -30.08 -3.96 61.81
CA LEU A 303 -30.06 -2.74 62.62
C LEU A 303 -29.45 -1.59 61.80
N ASP A 304 -30.27 -0.62 61.35
CA ASP A 304 -29.79 0.51 60.51
C ASP A 304 -28.98 1.55 61.28
N ASP A 305 -29.26 1.66 62.57
CA ASP A 305 -28.75 2.74 63.42
C ASP A 305 -27.47 2.35 64.18
N GLU A 306 -26.94 1.14 63.95
CA GLU A 306 -25.70 0.69 64.59
C GLU A 306 -24.48 1.38 63.95
N PRO A 307 -23.54 1.89 64.76
CA PRO A 307 -22.36 2.55 64.24
C PRO A 307 -21.48 1.54 63.48
N GLN A 308 -20.95 1.97 62.33
CA GLN A 308 -20.02 1.17 61.53
C GLN A 308 -18.76 0.74 62.33
N TYR A 309 -18.38 1.54 63.34
CA TYR A 309 -17.26 1.26 64.22
C TYR A 309 -17.68 1.34 65.68
N VAL A 310 -17.40 0.28 66.42
CA VAL A 310 -17.53 0.25 67.89
C VAL A 310 -16.15 0.37 68.53
N PRO A 311 -15.98 1.22 69.56
CA PRO A 311 -14.71 1.30 70.30
C PRO A 311 -14.35 -0.07 70.89
N ASP A 312 -13.07 -0.46 70.83
CA ASP A 312 -12.62 -1.67 71.48
C ASP A 312 -12.77 -1.51 73.00
N PRO A 313 -13.62 -2.32 73.67
CA PRO A 313 -13.85 -2.22 75.10
C PRO A 313 -12.59 -2.48 75.94
N ASN A 314 -11.54 -3.10 75.37
CA ASN A 314 -10.29 -3.40 76.04
C ASN A 314 -9.16 -2.39 75.75
N ALA A 315 -9.39 -1.41 74.87
CA ALA A 315 -8.38 -0.41 74.53
C ALA A 315 -8.04 0.47 75.73
N LYS A 316 -6.75 0.52 76.09
CA LYS A 316 -6.24 1.41 77.15
C LYS A 316 -5.34 2.45 76.53
N LYS A 317 -5.57 3.71 76.88
CA LYS A 317 -4.70 4.82 76.48
C LYS A 317 -3.28 4.59 77.06
N PRO A 318 -2.21 4.65 76.25
CA PRO A 318 -0.85 4.52 76.75
C PRO A 318 -0.50 5.57 77.81
N LYS A 319 0.44 5.27 78.72
CA LYS A 319 0.80 6.15 79.84
C LYS A 319 1.46 7.46 79.42
N ASP A 320 2.17 7.46 78.29
CA ASP A 320 2.94 8.61 77.80
C ASP A 320 2.22 9.39 76.69
N TRP A 321 0.89 9.27 76.60
CA TRP A 321 0.05 9.97 75.61
C TRP A 321 -0.33 11.38 76.06
#